data_AF-A0A4P9ZRH2-F1
#
_entry.id   AF-A0A4P9ZRH2-F1
#
_cell.length_a   1.000
_cell.length_b   1.000
_cell.length_c   1.000
_cell.angle_alpha   90.00
_cell.angle_beta   90.00
_cell.angle_gamma   90.00
#
_symmetry.space_group_name_H-M   'P 1'
#
loop_
_entity.id
_entity.type
_entity.pdbx_description
1 polymer ?
#
loop_
_entity_poly.entity_id
_entity_poly.type
_entity_poly.pdbx_seq_one_letter_code
_entity_poly.pdbx_strand_id
1 'polypeptide(L)'
;HPEIFDDHDFYQTLLRELIESRMATTDDPVALGKRWVALKQQQATQERERRSRTVDNKASKGRRLRYHVHEKLQNFMAPMGTSGWHADMVDELYATLLGQKIAAIQEEQPAQADSDVD
;
A
#
# COMPACT_ATOMS: atom_id res chain seq x y z
N HIS A 1 -14.01 -14.75 6.11
CA HIS A 1 -13.51 -14.94 4.73
C HIS A 1 -14.30 -16.08 4.13
N PRO A 2 -14.87 -15.95 2.93
CA PRO A 2 -15.47 -17.10 2.25
C PRO A 2 -14.34 -18.11 2.01
N GLU A 3 -14.49 -19.33 2.53
CA GLU A 3 -13.61 -20.45 2.21
C GLU A 3 -13.84 -20.81 0.74
N ILE A 4 -12.98 -20.30 -0.13
CA ILE A 4 -12.98 -20.66 -1.55
C ILE A 4 -12.28 -22.02 -1.62
N PHE A 5 -13.02 -23.04 -2.04
CA PHE A 5 -12.49 -24.39 -2.23
C PHE A 5 -11.52 -24.40 -3.42
N ASP A 6 -10.29 -24.89 -3.18
CA ASP A 6 -9.23 -25.01 -4.19
C ASP A 6 -9.08 -26.48 -4.61
N ASP A 7 -9.79 -26.88 -5.65
CA ASP A 7 -9.81 -28.24 -6.21
C ASP A 7 -8.85 -28.41 -7.40
N HIS A 8 -7.89 -27.50 -7.53
CA HIS A 8 -6.99 -27.45 -8.68
C HIS A 8 -6.30 -28.79 -8.93
N ASP A 9 -5.79 -29.44 -7.88
CA ASP A 9 -5.09 -30.72 -8.00
C ASP A 9 -6.03 -31.85 -8.45
N PHE A 10 -7.29 -31.84 -8.01
CA PHE A 10 -8.30 -32.82 -8.40
C PHE A 10 -8.79 -32.62 -9.84
N TYR A 11 -8.94 -31.38 -10.29
CA TYR A 11 -9.23 -31.08 -11.69
C TYR A 11 -8.08 -31.52 -12.61
N GLN A 12 -6.83 -31.31 -12.18
CA GLN A 12 -5.64 -31.70 -12.93
C GLN A 12 -5.52 -33.22 -13.07
N THR A 13 -5.89 -34.01 -12.06
CA THR A 13 -5.90 -35.48 -12.17
C THR A 13 -6.95 -35.97 -13.17
N LEU A 14 -8.18 -35.45 -13.10
CA LEU A 14 -9.25 -35.80 -14.05
C LEU A 14 -8.92 -35.42 -15.49
N LEU A 15 -8.36 -34.23 -15.70
CA LEU A 15 -7.95 -33.78 -17.03
C LEU A 15 -6.84 -34.67 -17.60
N ARG A 16 -5.92 -35.12 -16.76
CA ARG A 16 -4.83 -36.02 -17.16
C ARG A 16 -5.36 -37.38 -17.60
N GLU A 17 -6.27 -37.96 -16.83
CA GLU A 17 -6.93 -39.23 -17.15
C GLU A 17 -7.72 -39.15 -18.48
N LEU A 18 -8.46 -38.06 -18.69
CA LEU A 18 -9.19 -37.80 -19.93
C LEU A 18 -8.25 -37.76 -21.14
N ILE A 19 -7.14 -37.04 -21.04
CA ILE A 19 -6.18 -36.89 -22.13
C ILE A 19 -5.50 -38.22 -22.42
N GLU A 20 -5.09 -38.97 -21.39
CA GLU A 20 -4.45 -40.28 -21.52
C GLU A 20 -5.38 -41.29 -22.23
N SER A 21 -6.68 -41.27 -21.93
CA SER A 21 -7.68 -42.09 -22.63
C SER A 21 -7.83 -41.75 -24.13
N ARG A 22 -7.69 -40.46 -24.50
CA ARG A 22 -7.78 -39.98 -25.88
C ARG A 22 -6.48 -40.21 -26.67
N MET A 23 -5.33 -40.18 -26.00
CA MET A 23 -4.03 -40.50 -26.61
C MET A 23 -3.92 -41.98 -27.00
N ALA A 24 -4.54 -42.88 -26.23
CA ALA A 24 -4.55 -44.31 -26.53
C ALA A 24 -5.35 -44.69 -27.81
N THR A 25 -6.15 -43.76 -28.34
CA THR A 25 -7.08 -44.00 -29.47
C THR A 25 -6.75 -43.18 -30.72
N THR A 26 -5.61 -42.47 -30.76
CA THR A 26 -5.22 -41.57 -31.87
C THR A 26 -4.03 -42.09 -32.67
N ASP A 27 -4.01 -41.84 -33.99
CA ASP A 27 -3.01 -42.38 -34.93
C ASP A 27 -1.58 -41.80 -34.76
N ASP A 28 -1.43 -40.60 -34.17
CA ASP A 28 -0.12 -39.98 -33.90
C ASP A 28 -0.02 -39.49 -32.42
N PRO A 29 0.24 -40.41 -31.49
CA PRO A 29 0.32 -40.10 -30.06
C PRO A 29 1.54 -39.21 -29.71
N VAL A 30 2.58 -39.20 -30.56
CA VAL A 30 3.82 -38.47 -30.30
C VAL A 30 3.65 -36.96 -30.55
N ALA A 31 2.95 -36.58 -31.63
CA ALA A 31 2.66 -35.17 -31.91
C ALA A 31 1.76 -34.53 -30.85
N LEU A 32 0.75 -35.26 -30.39
CA LEU A 32 -0.17 -34.80 -29.35
C LEU A 32 0.55 -34.67 -28.00
N GLY A 33 1.45 -35.61 -27.65
CA GLY A 33 2.28 -35.55 -26.45
C GLY A 33 3.19 -34.32 -26.41
N LYS A 34 3.83 -33.98 -27.52
CA LYS A 34 4.67 -32.77 -27.65
C LYS A 34 3.87 -31.48 -27.41
N ARG A 35 2.67 -31.39 -27.99
CA ARG A 35 1.78 -30.23 -27.81
C ARG A 35 1.31 -30.07 -26.37
N TRP A 36 1.05 -31.19 -25.69
CA TRP A 36 0.64 -31.18 -24.29
C TRP A 36 1.76 -30.74 -23.34
N VAL A 37 2.98 -31.24 -23.55
CA VAL A 37 4.17 -30.81 -22.79
C VAL A 37 4.42 -29.31 -22.98
N ALA A 38 4.28 -28.78 -24.20
CA ALA A 38 4.43 -27.35 -24.48
C ALA A 38 3.38 -26.51 -23.73
N LEU A 39 2.11 -26.92 -23.75
CA LEU A 39 1.02 -26.26 -23.00
C LEU A 39 1.27 -26.26 -21.50
N LYS A 40 1.69 -27.40 -20.94
CA LYS A 40 1.98 -27.53 -19.51
C LYS A 40 3.15 -26.66 -19.09
N GLN A 41 4.18 -26.57 -19.92
CA GLN A 41 5.33 -25.71 -19.68
C GLN A 41 4.93 -24.23 -19.72
N GLN A 42 4.10 -23.82 -20.70
CA GLN A 42 3.58 -22.46 -20.80
C GLN A 42 2.65 -22.07 -19.63
N GLN A 43 1.89 -23.02 -19.09
CA GLN A 43 1.09 -22.78 -17.87
C GLN A 43 2.00 -22.58 -16.65
N ALA A 44 2.99 -23.45 -16.48
CA ALA A 44 3.95 -23.35 -15.38
C ALA A 44 4.75 -22.03 -15.42
N THR A 45 5.14 -21.55 -16.60
CA THR A 45 5.80 -20.23 -16.73
C THR A 45 4.87 -19.10 -16.33
N GLN A 46 3.62 -19.09 -16.81
CA GLN A 46 2.62 -18.07 -16.47
C GLN A 46 2.31 -18.03 -14.97
N GLU A 47 2.19 -19.19 -14.32
CA GLU A 47 1.98 -19.25 -12.87
C GLU A 47 3.17 -18.69 -12.10
N ARG A 48 4.39 -19.01 -12.53
CA ARG A 48 5.61 -18.50 -11.93
C ARG A 48 5.74 -16.98 -12.09
N GLU A 49 5.37 -16.44 -13.23
CA GLU A 49 5.30 -14.99 -13.46
C GLU A 49 4.24 -14.32 -12.57
N ARG A 50 3.06 -14.92 -12.43
CA ARG A 50 1.99 -14.42 -11.55
C ARG A 50 2.41 -14.42 -10.08
N ARG A 51 3.07 -15.49 -9.62
CA ARG A 51 3.53 -15.64 -8.22
C ARG A 51 4.76 -14.76 -7.92
N SER A 52 5.64 -14.53 -8.89
CA SER A 52 6.82 -13.67 -8.74
C SER A 52 6.50 -12.18 -8.80
N ARG A 53 5.31 -11.81 -9.29
CA ARG A 53 4.85 -10.43 -9.33
C ARG A 53 4.57 -9.96 -7.90
N THR A 54 5.53 -9.25 -7.32
CA THR A 54 5.37 -8.61 -6.02
C THR A 54 4.31 -7.51 -6.13
N VAL A 55 3.09 -7.83 -5.74
CA VAL A 55 2.01 -6.85 -5.65
C VAL A 55 2.10 -6.16 -4.29
N ASP A 56 2.33 -4.85 -4.30
CA ASP A 56 2.22 -4.02 -3.10
C ASP A 56 0.75 -3.92 -2.67
N ASN A 57 0.30 -4.93 -1.92
CA ASN A 57 -1.05 -4.99 -1.36
C ASN A 57 -1.35 -3.82 -0.41
N LYS A 58 -0.30 -3.19 0.16
CA LYS A 58 -0.41 -2.06 1.09
C LYS A 58 -0.57 -0.72 0.36
N ALA A 59 -0.13 -0.63 -0.89
CA ALA A 59 -0.41 0.51 -1.77
C ALA A 59 -1.77 0.42 -2.49
N SER A 60 -2.45 -0.73 -2.42
CA SER A 60 -3.78 -0.91 -3.03
C SER A 60 -4.88 -0.22 -2.21
N LYS A 61 -5.91 0.30 -2.89
CA LYS A 61 -7.11 0.90 -2.28
C LYS A 61 -6.84 2.04 -1.28
N GLY A 62 -5.80 2.84 -1.50
CA GLY A 62 -5.53 4.03 -0.69
C GLY A 62 -5.07 3.76 0.74
N ARG A 63 -4.63 2.53 1.07
CA ARG A 63 -4.10 2.18 2.40
C ARG A 63 -2.76 2.86 2.74
N ARG A 64 -2.09 3.44 1.74
CA ARG A 64 -0.89 4.26 1.89
C ARG A 64 -1.23 5.71 1.60
N LEU A 65 -0.87 6.60 2.52
CA LEU A 65 -1.03 8.04 2.34
C LEU A 65 -0.15 8.51 1.17
N ARG A 66 -0.77 9.18 0.20
CA ARG A 66 -0.07 9.78 -0.94
C ARG A 66 -0.31 11.27 -0.90
N TYR A 67 0.76 12.04 -0.93
CA TYR A 67 0.70 13.50 -0.92
C TYR A 67 0.52 14.02 -2.35
N HIS A 68 -0.65 13.78 -2.92
CA HIS A 68 -1.05 14.38 -4.20
C HIS A 68 -2.08 15.48 -3.95
N VAL A 69 -1.94 16.59 -4.66
CA VAL A 69 -2.94 17.65 -4.64
C VAL A 69 -4.13 17.21 -5.48
N HIS A 70 -5.33 17.23 -4.90
CA HIS A 70 -6.57 16.98 -5.61
C HIS A 70 -7.22 18.31 -5.99
N GLU A 71 -7.19 18.67 -7.28
CA GLU A 71 -7.71 19.95 -7.79
C GLU A 71 -9.16 20.23 -7.35
N LYS A 72 -10.02 19.19 -7.34
CA LYS A 72 -11.43 19.31 -6.92
C LYS A 72 -11.62 19.63 -5.42
N LEU A 73 -10.62 19.32 -4.59
CA LEU A 73 -10.65 19.56 -3.15
C LEU A 73 -9.89 20.84 -2.76
N GLN A 74 -9.18 21.44 -3.70
CA GLN A 74 -8.50 22.71 -3.48
C GLN A 74 -9.53 23.81 -3.22
N ASN A 75 -9.28 24.65 -2.21
CA ASN A 75 -10.16 25.77 -1.83
C ASN A 75 -11.61 25.36 -1.50
N PHE A 76 -11.85 24.12 -1.06
CA PHE A 76 -13.20 23.63 -0.76
C PHE A 76 -13.91 24.45 0.34
N MET A 77 -13.15 24.97 1.31
CA MET A 77 -13.66 25.84 2.38
C MET A 77 -12.62 26.92 2.71
N ALA A 78 -13.11 28.10 3.11
CA ALA A 78 -12.25 29.14 3.65
C ALA A 78 -11.80 28.76 5.08
N PRO A 79 -10.58 29.14 5.51
CA PRO A 79 -10.15 28.96 6.88
C PRO A 79 -11.08 29.73 7.82
N MET A 80 -11.76 29.01 8.71
CA MET A 80 -12.48 29.64 9.81
C MET A 80 -11.53 29.76 10.99
N GLY A 81 -11.47 30.95 11.60
CA GLY A 81 -10.72 31.13 12.84
C GLY A 81 -11.22 30.15 13.89
N THR A 82 -10.32 29.38 14.48
CA THR A 82 -10.65 28.50 15.60
C THR A 82 -10.29 29.17 16.91
N SER A 83 -11.19 28.99 17.88
CA SER A 83 -11.11 29.44 19.28
C SER A 83 -11.17 30.94 19.53
N GLY A 84 -11.88 31.31 20.61
CA GLY A 84 -11.75 32.62 21.26
C GLY A 84 -10.63 32.66 22.30
N TRP A 85 -9.72 31.68 22.29
CA TRP A 85 -8.61 31.60 23.23
C TRP A 85 -7.39 32.29 22.63
N HIS A 86 -6.66 33.04 23.45
CA HIS A 86 -5.38 33.60 23.06
C HIS A 86 -4.32 32.49 22.97
N ALA A 87 -3.34 32.64 22.09
CA ALA A 87 -2.26 31.68 21.88
C ALA A 87 -1.53 31.34 23.20
N ASP A 88 -1.24 32.36 24.00
CA ASP A 88 -0.54 32.22 25.29
C ASP A 88 -1.26 31.27 26.25
N MET A 89 -2.59 31.29 26.27
CA MET A 89 -3.40 30.41 27.13
C MET A 89 -3.31 28.94 26.67
N VAL A 90 -3.23 28.73 25.36
CA VAL A 90 -3.10 27.40 24.76
C VAL A 90 -1.71 26.84 25.05
N ASP A 91 -0.68 27.68 24.92
CA ASP A 91 0.70 27.30 25.19
C ASP A 91 0.91 26.98 26.67
N GLU A 92 0.36 27.78 27.59
CA GLU A 92 0.38 27.51 29.03
C GLU A 92 -0.34 26.18 29.37
N LEU A 93 -1.51 25.93 28.77
CA LEU A 93 -2.24 24.69 28.96
C LEU A 93 -1.40 23.47 28.54
N TYR A 94 -0.77 23.50 27.36
CA TYR A 94 0.05 22.38 26.89
C TYR A 94 1.37 22.25 27.66
N ALA A 95 1.92 23.36 28.15
CA ALA A 95 3.12 23.38 28.98
C ALA A 95 2.91 22.87 30.41
N THR A 96 1.66 22.74 30.86
CA THR A 96 1.27 22.24 32.19
C THR A 96 0.52 20.90 32.13
N LEU A 97 0.19 20.44 30.93
CA LEU A 97 -0.56 19.21 30.70
C LEU A 97 0.19 18.00 31.27
N LEU A 98 -0.53 17.12 31.98
CA LEU A 98 0.01 15.90 32.60
C LEU A 98 1.13 16.12 33.63
N GLY A 99 1.18 17.30 34.26
CA GLY A 99 2.06 17.58 35.41
C GLY A 99 3.53 17.78 35.05
N GLN A 100 3.85 17.87 33.76
CA GLN A 100 5.16 18.31 33.31
C GLN A 100 5.15 19.83 33.32
N LYS A 101 6.02 20.49 34.10
CA LYS A 101 6.33 21.90 33.90
C LYS A 101 7.48 21.97 32.91
N ILE A 102 7.25 22.47 31.69
CA ILE A 102 8.34 22.81 30.78
C ILE A 102 9.15 23.92 31.47
N ALA A 103 10.38 23.62 31.86
CA ALA A 103 11.28 24.61 32.43
C ALA A 103 11.54 25.67 31.35
N ALA A 104 10.91 26.83 31.53
CA ALA A 104 11.09 28.12 30.86
C ALA A 104 12.04 28.09 29.65
N ILE A 105 11.46 28.21 28.45
CA ILE A 105 12.19 28.75 27.29
C ILE A 105 12.52 30.20 27.68
N GLN A 106 13.75 30.44 28.13
CA GLN A 106 14.26 31.77 28.37
C GLN A 106 14.36 32.47 27.02
N GLU A 107 13.65 33.57 26.88
CA GLU A 107 13.83 34.51 25.77
C GLU A 107 15.25 35.10 25.87
N GLU A 108 16.15 34.71 24.95
CA GLU A 108 17.35 35.50 24.70
C GLU A 108 16.90 36.84 24.07
N GLN A 109 16.93 37.90 24.88
CA GLN A 109 16.80 39.26 24.36
C GLN A 109 18.00 39.57 23.44
N PRO A 110 17.79 40.09 22.21
CA PRO A 110 18.90 40.56 21.40
C PRO A 110 19.52 41.79 22.09
N ALA A 111 20.84 41.73 22.31
CA ALA A 111 21.63 42.82 22.86
C ALA A 111 21.34 44.13 22.09
N GLN A 112 20.84 45.13 22.81
CA GLN A 112 20.76 46.50 22.33
C GLN A 112 22.18 46.96 21.98
N ALA A 113 22.42 47.26 20.70
CA ALA A 113 23.63 47.92 20.28
C ALA A 113 23.52 49.40 20.68
N ASP A 114 24.29 49.80 21.70
CA ASP A 114 24.55 51.19 22.01
C ASP A 114 25.06 51.89 20.74
N SER A 115 24.32 52.89 20.28
CA SER A 115 24.75 53.82 19.24
C SER A 115 25.14 55.13 19.92
N ASP A 116 26.36 55.15 20.46
CA ASP A 116 27.05 56.39 20.79
C ASP A 116 27.61 56.99 19.49
N VAL A 117 27.02 58.10 19.03
CA VAL A 117 27.64 59.02 18.08
C VAL A 117 27.31 60.45 18.51
N ASP A 118 28.29 61.12 19.11
CA ASP A 118 28.50 62.57 18.96
C ASP A 118 29.45 62.81 17.77
#